data_AF-M6RF87-F1
#
_entry.id   AF-M6RF87-F1
#
_cell.length_a   1.000
_cell.length_b   1.000
_cell.length_c   1.000
_cell.angle_alpha   90.00
_cell.angle_beta   90.00
_cell.angle_gamma   90.00
#
_symmetry.space_group_name_H-M   'P 1'
#
loop_
_entity.id
_entity.type
_entity.pdbx_description
1 polymer ?
#
loop_
_entity_poly.entity_id
_entity_poly.type
_entity_poly.pdbx_seq_one_letter_code
_entity_poly.pdbx_strand_id
1 'polypeptide(L)'
;MEDSKPLSVSEVTRIIKNLISGSKDLKNIWVRGEISNYSKASSGHIYFSLKDAGSLIRCTFFNYSNKNYSGKPLSDGKEIQVYGTITLYEAGGSYNLNVTRVEELGQGDILLQIEKLKQKLAVEGIFDPEKKEEFHLFQKR
;
A
#
# COMPACT_ATOMS: atom_id res chain seq x y z
N MET A 1 7.68 -41.79 7.68
CA MET A 1 8.36 -40.48 7.64
C MET A 1 8.88 -40.34 6.23
N GLU A 2 8.26 -39.50 5.42
CA GLU A 2 8.73 -39.29 4.04
C GLU A 2 10.08 -38.56 4.10
N ASP A 3 11.14 -39.26 3.71
CA ASP A 3 12.44 -38.68 3.39
C ASP A 3 12.28 -37.76 2.17
N SER A 4 11.81 -36.53 2.42
CA SER A 4 11.75 -35.50 1.40
C SER A 4 13.18 -35.16 1.00
N LYS A 5 13.52 -35.48 -0.25
CA LYS A 5 14.82 -35.16 -0.84
C LYS A 5 15.10 -33.66 -0.65
N PRO A 6 16.25 -33.25 -0.08
CA PRO A 6 16.49 -31.85 0.23
C PRO A 6 16.52 -31.03 -1.06
N LEU A 7 15.70 -29.98 -1.10
CA LEU A 7 15.66 -29.02 -2.20
C LEU A 7 16.78 -28.00 -2.06
N SER A 8 17.41 -27.61 -3.17
CA SER A 8 18.32 -26.47 -3.20
C SER A 8 17.58 -25.15 -2.98
N VAL A 9 18.31 -24.13 -2.52
CA VAL A 9 17.77 -22.76 -2.33
C VAL A 9 17.16 -22.23 -3.63
N SER A 10 17.78 -22.52 -4.77
CA SER A 10 17.28 -22.15 -6.09
C SER A 10 15.97 -22.86 -6.43
N GLU A 11 15.83 -24.15 -6.08
CA GLU A 11 14.59 -24.89 -6.28
C GLU A 11 13.44 -24.32 -5.44
N VAL A 12 13.68 -24.06 -4.15
CA VAL A 12 12.67 -23.42 -3.28
C VAL A 12 12.25 -22.06 -3.82
N THR A 13 13.20 -21.22 -4.21
CA THR A 13 12.93 -19.88 -4.75
C THR A 13 12.12 -19.95 -6.05
N ARG A 14 12.44 -20.91 -6.92
CA ARG A 14 11.71 -21.14 -8.17
C ARG A 14 10.29 -21.63 -7.92
N ILE A 15 10.08 -22.50 -6.95
CA ILE A 15 8.74 -22.95 -6.54
C ILE A 15 7.91 -21.75 -6.07
N ILE A 16 8.44 -20.92 -5.17
CA ILE A 16 7.73 -19.73 -4.67
C ILE A 16 7.42 -18.76 -5.80
N LYS A 17 8.39 -18.50 -6.70
CA LYS A 17 8.17 -17.67 -7.88
C LYS A 17 7.04 -18.20 -8.74
N ASN A 18 6.96 -19.51 -8.98
CA ASN A 18 5.91 -20.13 -9.77
C ASN A 18 4.55 -20.01 -9.10
N LEU A 19 4.47 -20.18 -7.78
CA LEU A 19 3.22 -19.99 -7.01
C LEU A 19 2.73 -18.54 -7.12
N ILE A 20 3.61 -17.58 -6.90
CA ILE A 20 3.27 -16.14 -7.02
C ILE A 20 2.86 -15.79 -8.44
N SER A 21 3.65 -16.23 -9.43
CA SER A 21 3.38 -15.96 -10.85
C SER A 21 2.16 -16.71 -11.38
N GLY A 22 1.75 -17.80 -10.74
CA GLY A 22 0.55 -18.57 -11.09
C GLY A 22 -0.71 -18.03 -10.45
N SER A 23 -0.59 -17.35 -9.30
CA SER A 23 -1.71 -16.80 -8.54
C SER A 23 -2.40 -15.67 -9.31
N LYS A 24 -3.71 -15.80 -9.50
CA LYS A 24 -4.52 -14.75 -10.14
C LYS A 24 -4.65 -13.52 -9.23
N ASP A 25 -4.69 -13.74 -7.92
CA ASP A 25 -4.83 -12.71 -6.89
C ASP A 25 -3.62 -11.78 -6.76
N LEU A 26 -2.50 -12.10 -7.42
CA LEU A 26 -1.27 -11.30 -7.40
C LEU A 26 -0.93 -10.69 -8.76
N LYS A 27 -1.80 -10.91 -9.75
CA LYS A 27 -1.71 -10.31 -11.08
C LYS A 27 -2.70 -9.16 -11.17
N ASN A 28 -2.24 -8.05 -11.74
CA ASN A 28 -3.12 -6.93 -12.09
C ASN A 28 -3.94 -6.45 -10.89
N ILE A 29 -3.26 -6.21 -9.77
CA ILE A 29 -3.87 -5.77 -8.52
C ILE A 29 -3.55 -4.32 -8.22
N TRP A 30 -4.41 -3.71 -7.42
CA TRP A 30 -4.17 -2.43 -6.80
C TRP A 30 -3.54 -2.60 -5.42
N VAL A 31 -2.49 -1.83 -5.16
CA VAL A 31 -1.79 -1.79 -3.87
C VAL A 31 -1.70 -0.34 -3.42
N ARG A 32 -2.07 -0.07 -2.17
CA ARG A 32 -1.97 1.25 -1.55
C ARG A 32 -0.79 1.28 -0.58
N GLY A 33 -0.11 2.41 -0.51
CA GLY A 33 0.90 2.65 0.50
C GLY A 33 1.56 4.02 0.36
N GLU A 34 2.45 4.32 1.30
CA GLU A 34 3.30 5.50 1.23
C GLU A 34 4.58 5.20 0.44
N ILE A 35 4.97 6.12 -0.44
CA ILE A 35 6.22 6.04 -1.18
C ILE A 35 7.40 6.25 -0.24
N SER A 36 8.39 5.36 -0.32
CA SER A 36 9.68 5.45 0.34
C SER A 36 10.82 5.04 -0.61
N ASN A 37 12.02 5.57 -0.40
CA ASN A 37 13.21 5.29 -1.21
C ASN A 37 12.98 5.55 -2.71
N TYR A 38 12.38 6.69 -3.06
CA TYR A 38 12.19 7.05 -4.45
C TYR A 38 13.53 7.30 -5.16
N SER A 39 13.72 6.68 -6.33
CA SER A 39 14.90 6.87 -7.18
C SER A 39 14.52 6.76 -8.65
N LYS A 40 15.07 7.65 -9.48
CA LYS A 40 14.88 7.65 -10.92
C LYS A 40 16.21 7.36 -11.61
N ALA A 41 16.27 6.27 -12.34
CA ALA A 41 17.46 5.91 -13.12
C ALA A 41 17.57 6.74 -14.40
N SER A 42 18.79 6.88 -14.91
CA SER A 42 19.09 7.58 -16.17
C SER A 42 18.37 6.97 -17.39
N SER A 43 18.02 5.68 -17.33
CA SER A 43 17.21 4.99 -18.36
C SER A 43 15.73 5.39 -18.37
N GLY A 44 15.29 6.20 -17.39
CA GLY A 44 13.91 6.62 -17.21
C GLY A 44 13.06 5.63 -16.41
N HIS A 45 13.63 4.53 -15.90
CA HIS A 45 12.96 3.67 -14.93
C HIS A 45 12.88 4.36 -13.57
N ILE A 46 11.76 4.16 -12.89
CA ILE A 46 11.55 4.67 -11.54
C ILE A 46 11.49 3.46 -10.60
N TYR A 47 12.26 3.53 -9.53
CA TYR A 47 12.28 2.56 -8.46
C TYR A 47 11.83 3.25 -7.18
N PHE A 48 10.95 2.61 -6.44
CA PHE A 48 10.53 3.07 -5.12
C PHE A 48 10.06 1.87 -4.31
N SER A 49 9.77 2.10 -3.04
CA SER A 49 9.12 1.12 -2.18
C SER A 49 7.79 1.69 -1.72
N LEU A 50 6.77 0.84 -1.62
CA LEU A 50 5.54 1.15 -0.91
C LEU A 50 5.63 0.56 0.48
N LYS A 51 5.35 1.38 1.49
CA LYS A 51 5.30 0.96 2.88
C LYS A 51 3.90 1.20 3.46
N ASP A 52 3.55 0.36 4.41
CA ASP A 52 2.44 0.54 5.34
C ASP A 52 2.96 0.42 6.79
N ALA A 53 2.08 0.26 7.77
CA ALA A 53 2.45 0.17 9.17
C ALA A 53 3.31 -1.06 9.55
N GLY A 54 3.25 -2.14 8.77
CA GLY A 54 3.93 -3.40 9.08
C GLY A 54 4.76 -3.99 7.95
N SER A 55 4.61 -3.50 6.72
CA SER A 55 5.18 -4.12 5.53
C SER A 55 5.78 -3.11 4.56
N LEU A 56 6.73 -3.58 3.76
CA LEU A 56 7.34 -2.83 2.67
C LEU A 56 7.47 -3.72 1.45
N ILE A 57 7.06 -3.21 0.29
CA ILE A 57 7.21 -3.87 -1.00
C ILE A 57 8.00 -2.99 -1.96
N ARG A 58 8.94 -3.58 -2.69
CA ARG A 58 9.69 -2.88 -3.74
C ARG A 58 8.82 -2.77 -4.99
N CYS A 59 8.90 -1.63 -5.65
CA CYS A 59 8.13 -1.30 -6.83
C CYS A 59 9.09 -0.87 -7.95
N THR A 60 8.89 -1.45 -9.12
CA THR A 60 9.57 -1.06 -10.35
C THR A 60 8.56 -0.49 -11.33
N PHE A 61 8.76 0.76 -11.72
CA PHE A 61 7.93 1.43 -12.71
C PHE A 61 8.74 1.71 -13.97
N PHE A 62 8.54 0.84 -14.97
CA PHE A 62 9.29 0.89 -16.21
C PHE A 62 8.98 2.15 -17.03
N ASN A 63 9.94 2.56 -17.86
CA ASN A 63 9.87 3.79 -18.66
C ASN A 63 8.69 3.72 -19.65
N TYR A 64 8.48 2.56 -20.29
CA TYR A 64 7.36 2.39 -21.21
C TYR A 64 5.98 2.53 -20.52
N SER A 65 5.88 2.15 -19.24
CA SER A 65 4.64 2.29 -18.46
C SER A 65 4.48 3.70 -17.88
N ASN A 66 5.57 4.35 -17.49
CA ASN A 66 5.52 5.66 -16.85
C ASN A 66 5.39 6.84 -17.83
N LYS A 67 5.65 6.64 -19.12
CA LYS A 67 5.42 7.67 -20.15
C LYS A 67 3.98 8.17 -20.22
N ASN A 68 3.03 7.29 -19.88
CA ASN A 68 1.59 7.62 -19.89
C ASN A 68 1.11 8.17 -18.54
N TYR A 69 2.01 8.33 -17.57
CA TYR A 69 1.66 8.90 -16.27
C TYR A 69 1.69 10.43 -16.37
N SER A 70 0.50 11.02 -16.40
CA SER A 70 0.28 12.48 -16.44
C SER A 70 0.01 13.10 -15.06
N GLY A 71 0.12 12.31 -13.99
CA GLY A 71 -0.08 12.76 -12.61
C GLY A 71 1.06 13.64 -12.07
N LYS A 72 0.94 14.10 -10.82
CA LYS A 72 2.00 14.89 -10.18
C LYS A 72 3.27 14.04 -10.01
N PRO A 73 4.46 14.67 -9.95
CA PRO A 73 5.70 13.94 -9.69
C PRO A 73 5.59 13.10 -8.41
N LEU A 74 6.00 11.84 -8.52
CA LEU A 74 6.13 10.93 -7.38
C LEU A 74 7.30 11.40 -6.50
N SER A 75 7.10 11.36 -5.20
CA SER A 75 8.08 11.76 -4.20
C SER A 75 7.85 10.97 -2.92
N ASP A 76 8.89 10.81 -2.10
CA ASP A 76 8.77 10.20 -0.77
C ASP A 76 7.69 10.89 0.09
N GLY A 77 7.05 10.10 0.96
CA GLY A 77 6.02 10.58 1.89
C GLY A 77 4.63 10.77 1.28
N LYS A 78 4.45 10.53 -0.03
CA LYS A 78 3.13 10.55 -0.66
C LYS A 78 2.42 9.22 -0.50
N GLU A 79 1.15 9.26 -0.16
CA GLU A 79 0.28 8.10 -0.23
C GLU A 79 -0.31 7.95 -1.64
N ILE A 80 -0.10 6.78 -2.24
CA ILE A 80 -0.54 6.49 -3.61
C ILE A 80 -1.17 5.10 -3.69
N GLN A 81 -1.90 4.89 -4.78
CA GLN A 81 -2.35 3.58 -5.19
C GLN A 81 -1.67 3.21 -6.51
N VAL A 82 -1.12 2.01 -6.59
CA VAL A 82 -0.42 1.51 -7.78
C VAL A 82 -1.12 0.26 -8.30
N TYR A 83 -1.16 0.13 -9.61
CA TYR A 83 -1.68 -1.06 -10.28
C TYR A 83 -0.53 -1.82 -10.91
N GLY A 84 -0.46 -3.12 -10.66
CA GLY A 84 0.65 -3.92 -11.16
C GLY A 84 0.52 -5.41 -10.89
N THR A 85 1.60 -6.11 -11.21
CA THR A 85 1.73 -7.55 -10.95
C THR A 85 2.89 -7.79 -9.99
N ILE A 86 2.66 -8.60 -8.97
CA ILE A 86 3.70 -9.02 -8.04
C ILE A 86 4.53 -10.11 -8.70
N THR A 87 5.84 -9.96 -8.59
CA THR A 87 6.85 -10.87 -9.13
C THR A 87 7.90 -11.14 -8.05
N LEU A 88 8.66 -12.21 -8.22
CA LEU A 88 9.78 -12.55 -7.35
C LEU A 88 11.08 -12.46 -8.14
N TYR A 89 12.04 -11.69 -7.61
CA TYR A 89 13.38 -11.60 -8.17
C TYR A 89 14.25 -12.75 -7.64
N GLU A 90 14.61 -13.67 -8.53
CA GLU A 90 15.22 -14.96 -8.16
C GLU A 90 16.56 -14.84 -7.46
N ALA A 91 17.43 -13.94 -7.93
CA ALA A 91 18.79 -13.83 -7.39
C ALA A 91 18.82 -13.34 -5.93
N GLY A 92 17.78 -12.62 -5.48
CA GLY A 92 17.70 -12.08 -4.12
C GLY A 92 16.48 -12.54 -3.33
N GLY A 93 15.70 -13.49 -3.85
CA GLY A 93 14.47 -13.99 -3.20
C GLY A 93 13.44 -12.92 -2.87
N SER A 94 13.54 -11.74 -3.48
CA SER A 94 12.81 -10.54 -3.04
C SER A 94 11.56 -10.31 -3.87
N TYR A 95 10.48 -9.88 -3.22
CA TYR A 95 9.25 -9.48 -3.91
C TYR A 95 9.42 -8.13 -4.61
N ASN A 96 8.86 -8.02 -5.81
CA ASN A 96 8.85 -6.81 -6.60
C ASN A 96 7.50 -6.65 -7.30
N LEU A 97 6.88 -5.49 -7.13
CA LEU A 97 5.68 -5.10 -7.84
C LEU A 97 6.08 -4.37 -9.13
N ASN A 98 5.74 -4.97 -10.27
CA ASN A 98 5.89 -4.31 -11.56
C ASN A 98 4.68 -3.40 -11.80
N VAL A 99 4.91 -2.10 -11.61
CA VAL A 99 3.89 -1.06 -11.68
C VAL A 99 3.59 -0.75 -13.14
N THR A 100 2.30 -0.74 -13.47
CA THR A 100 1.77 -0.40 -14.79
C THR A 100 1.00 0.93 -14.76
N ARG A 101 0.27 1.21 -13.68
CA ARG A 101 -0.43 2.49 -13.48
C ARG A 101 -0.23 2.99 -12.06
N VAL A 102 -0.30 4.29 -11.89
CA VAL A 102 -0.24 4.95 -10.58
C VAL A 102 -1.38 5.95 -10.52
N GLU A 103 -2.13 5.91 -9.42
CA GLU A 103 -3.19 6.85 -9.08
C GLU A 103 -2.84 7.49 -7.75
N GLU A 104 -2.91 8.82 -7.70
CA GLU A 104 -2.79 9.55 -6.44
C GLU A 104 -4.11 9.42 -5.68
N LEU A 105 -4.04 9.09 -4.39
CA LEU A 105 -5.21 9.15 -3.53
C LEU A 105 -5.49 10.64 -3.25
N GLY A 106 -6.46 11.19 -3.98
CA GLY A 106 -6.87 12.58 -3.80
C GLY A 106 -7.45 12.82 -2.40
N GLN A 107 -7.39 14.07 -1.94
CA GLN A 107 -8.01 14.55 -0.67
C GLN A 107 -9.49 14.18 -0.50
N GLY A 108 -10.19 13.79 -1.57
CA GLY A 108 -11.60 13.41 -1.55
C GLY A 108 -11.90 12.18 -0.68
N ASP A 109 -11.00 11.19 -0.62
CA ASP A 109 -11.22 9.98 0.19
C ASP A 109 -11.15 10.28 1.69
N ILE A 110 -10.21 11.14 2.09
CA ILE A 110 -10.08 11.62 3.47
C ILE A 110 -11.28 12.48 3.85
N LEU A 111 -11.71 13.40 2.99
CA LEU A 111 -12.90 14.21 3.24
C LEU A 111 -14.15 13.35 3.39
N LEU A 112 -14.34 12.34 2.53
CA LEU A 112 -15.46 11.41 2.61
C LEU A 112 -15.42 10.57 3.90
N GLN A 113 -14.24 10.11 4.32
CA GLN A 113 -14.08 9.40 5.60
C GLN A 113 -14.34 10.31 6.79
N ILE A 114 -13.87 11.56 6.76
CA ILE A 114 -14.17 12.58 7.77
C ILE A 114 -15.67 12.85 7.83
N GLU A 115 -16.35 12.97 6.69
CA GLU A 115 -17.80 13.21 6.64
C GLU A 115 -18.59 12.03 7.21
N LYS A 116 -18.21 10.80 6.85
CA LYS A 116 -18.79 9.57 7.43
C LYS A 116 -18.55 9.46 8.93
N LEU A 117 -17.35 9.82 9.41
CA LEU A 117 -17.03 9.86 10.84
C LEU A 117 -17.85 10.93 11.57
N LYS A 118 -17.99 12.12 11.00
CA LYS A 118 -18.84 13.19 11.55
C LYS A 118 -20.30 12.76 11.62
N GLN A 119 -20.83 12.12 10.58
CA GLN A 119 -22.19 11.59 10.58
C GLN A 119 -22.37 10.51 11.65
N LYS A 120 -21.42 9.57 11.77
CA LYS A 120 -21.48 8.52 12.80
C LYS A 120 -21.46 9.10 14.22
N LEU A 121 -20.57 10.06 14.50
CA LEU A 121 -20.49 10.74 15.80
C LEU A 121 -21.72 11.60 16.11
N ALA A 122 -22.36 12.17 15.08
CA ALA A 122 -23.62 12.88 15.23
C ALA A 122 -24.77 11.93 15.57
N VAL A 123 -24.85 10.77 14.92
CA VAL A 123 -25.87 9.73 15.18
C VAL A 123 -25.72 9.11 16.58
N GLU A 124 -24.48 8.97 17.07
CA GLU A 124 -24.22 8.46 18.43
C GLU A 124 -24.62 9.47 19.54
N GLY A 125 -25.03 10.69 19.19
CA GLY A 125 -25.54 11.69 20.15
C GLY A 125 -24.49 12.16 21.16
N ILE A 126 -23.20 12.05 20.82
CA ILE A 126 -22.08 12.50 21.68
C ILE A 126 -22.05 14.03 21.79
N PHE A 127 -22.69 14.72 20.83
CA PHE A 127 -22.88 16.17 20.83
C PHE A 127 -24.28 16.61 21.24
N ASP A 128 -25.13 15.67 21.67
CA ASP A 128 -26.50 16.00 22.06
C ASP A 128 -26.48 16.78 23.38
N PRO A 129 -26.97 18.04 23.40
CA PRO A 129 -26.98 18.84 24.61
C PRO A 129 -27.84 18.23 25.72
N GLU A 130 -28.75 17.30 25.38
CA GLU A 130 -29.60 16.58 26.33
C GLU A 130 -28.86 15.47 27.11
N LYS A 131 -27.68 15.03 26.66
CA LYS A 131 -26.82 14.06 27.37
C LYS A 131 -25.68 14.69 28.16
N LYS A 132 -25.57 16.02 28.16
CA LYS A 132 -24.71 16.71 29.13
C LYS A 132 -25.35 16.58 30.50
N GLU A 133 -24.95 15.56 31.25
CA GLU A 133 -25.18 15.54 32.69
C GLU A 133 -24.63 16.85 33.26
N GLU A 134 -25.50 17.58 33.96
CA GLU A 134 -25.14 18.74 34.76
C GLU A 134 -23.98 18.34 35.67
N PHE A 135 -22.78 18.82 35.36
CA PHE A 135 -21.65 18.72 36.26
C PHE A 135 -22.01 19.54 37.50
N HIS A 136 -22.49 18.86 38.55
CA HIS A 136 -22.54 19.43 39.88
C HIS A 136 -21.11 19.82 40.26
N LEU A 137 -20.86 21.14 40.31
CA LEU A 137 -19.60 21.68 40.81
C LEU A 137 -19.35 21.08 42.20
N PHE A 138 -18.24 20.36 42.33
CA PHE A 138 -17.70 19.94 43.62
C PHE A 138 -17.58 21.17 44.52
N GLN A 139 -18.40 21.24 45.57
CA GLN A 139 -18.23 22.24 46.61
C GLN A 139 -16.94 21.91 47.36
N LYS A 140 -15.99 22.86 47.31
CA LYS A 140 -14.78 22.86 48.13
C LYS A 140 -15.14 22.77 49.61
N ARG A 141 -14.54 21.80 50.30
CA ARG A 141 -14.25 21.87 51.73
C ARG A 141 -12.77 22.17 51.92
#